data_AF-A0A162BKB6-F1
#
_entry.id   AF-A0A162BKB6-F1
#
_cell.length_a   1.000
_cell.length_b   1.000
_cell.length_c   1.000
_cell.angle_alpha   90.00
_cell.angle_beta   90.00
_cell.angle_gamma   90.00
#
_symmetry.space_group_name_H-M   'P 1'
#
loop_
_entity.id
_entity.type
_entity.pdbx_description
1 polymer ?
#
loop_
_entity_poly.entity_id
_entity_poly.type
_entity_poly.pdbx_seq_one_letter_code
_entity_poly.pdbx_strand_id
1 'polypeptide(L)'
;MATTSTALNGLLEEALQEASIGETDHFHWHATAVGIAALWREEKPPNTPPFDEAVSEGLEVGLDLSREEREFHQVKEGLVLLFHS
;
A
#
# COMPACT_ATOMS: atom_id res chain seq x y z
N MET A 1 -7.98 -21.14 -6.63
CA MET A 1 -6.77 -21.14 -7.47
C MET A 1 -5.94 -19.95 -6.99
N ALA A 2 -4.83 -20.20 -6.29
CA ALA A 2 -4.00 -19.18 -5.67
C ALA A 2 -2.80 -18.89 -6.60
N THR A 3 -3.01 -18.01 -7.58
CA THR A 3 -1.95 -17.48 -8.45
C THR A 3 -1.80 -15.97 -8.31
N THR A 4 -2.48 -15.35 -7.35
CA THR A 4 -2.58 -13.89 -7.21
C THR A 4 -1.29 -13.25 -6.70
N SER A 5 -0.55 -13.86 -5.76
CA SER A 5 0.54 -13.16 -5.07
C SER A 5 1.73 -12.73 -5.95
N THR A 6 2.11 -13.52 -6.96
CA THR A 6 3.25 -13.16 -7.84
C THR A 6 2.86 -12.14 -8.91
N ALA A 7 1.65 -12.25 -9.48
CA ALA A 7 1.17 -11.29 -10.48
C ALA A 7 0.84 -9.93 -9.84
N LEU A 8 0.25 -9.96 -8.65
CA LEU A 8 -0.10 -8.76 -7.89
C LEU A 8 1.15 -7.96 -7.51
N ASN A 9 2.21 -8.61 -7.01
CA ASN A 9 3.48 -7.93 -6.72
C ASN A 9 4.07 -7.23 -7.95
N GLY A 10 4.04 -7.86 -9.14
CA GLY A 10 4.50 -7.23 -10.37
C GLY A 10 3.67 -5.99 -10.75
N LEU A 11 2.34 -6.10 -10.67
CA LEU A 11 1.43 -4.98 -10.93
C LEU A 11 1.60 -3.84 -9.91
N LEU A 12 1.87 -4.18 -8.65
CA LEU A 12 2.19 -3.19 -7.62
C LEU A 12 3.53 -2.51 -7.91
N GLU A 13 4.59 -3.26 -8.18
CA GLU A 13 5.90 -2.68 -8.56
C GLU A 13 5.75 -1.71 -9.75
N GLU A 14 4.95 -2.05 -10.76
CA GLU A 14 4.66 -1.14 -11.88
C GLU A 14 3.88 0.12 -11.43
N ALA A 15 2.85 -0.04 -10.60
CA ALA A 15 2.05 1.09 -10.10
C ALA A 15 2.80 1.97 -9.07
N LEU A 16 3.80 1.41 -8.40
CA LEU A 16 4.72 2.12 -7.51
C LEU A 16 5.69 3.01 -8.30
N GLN A 17 6.03 2.61 -9.53
CA GLN A 17 6.76 3.48 -10.46
C GLN A 17 5.90 4.62 -11.03
N GLU A 18 4.57 4.51 -10.95
CA GLU A 18 3.65 5.59 -11.34
C GLU A 18 3.58 6.69 -10.26
N ALA A 19 3.01 7.84 -10.64
CA ALA A 19 2.89 8.97 -9.73
C ALA A 19 2.01 8.61 -8.52
N SER A 20 2.55 8.85 -7.32
CA SER A 20 1.79 8.74 -6.09
C SER A 20 0.58 9.68 -6.14
N ILE A 21 -0.60 9.18 -5.76
CA ILE A 21 -1.82 9.99 -5.63
C ILE A 21 -1.77 10.89 -4.39
N GLY A 22 -0.91 10.54 -3.43
CA GLY A 22 -0.67 11.30 -2.22
C GLY A 22 0.57 10.76 -1.50
N GLU A 23 1.14 11.56 -0.63
CA GLU A 23 2.21 11.15 0.28
C GLU A 23 1.88 11.67 1.68
N THR A 24 2.20 10.87 2.67
CA THR A 24 2.02 11.19 4.10
C THR A 24 3.34 11.01 4.82
N ASP A 25 3.38 11.19 6.14
CA ASP A 25 4.62 11.17 6.92
C ASP A 25 5.41 9.87 6.74
N HIS A 26 4.73 8.72 6.68
CA HIS A 26 5.39 7.41 6.56
C HIS A 26 5.04 6.61 5.29
N PHE A 27 4.04 7.05 4.52
CA PHE A 27 3.57 6.29 3.34
C PHE A 27 3.51 7.12 2.05
N HIS A 28 3.81 6.46 0.93
CA HIS A 28 3.40 6.92 -0.38
C HIS A 28 2.14 6.18 -0.80
N TRP A 29 1.13 6.94 -1.19
CA TRP A 29 -0.16 6.44 -1.62
C TRP A 29 -0.20 6.35 -3.13
N HIS A 30 -0.52 5.17 -3.65
CA HIS A 30 -0.62 4.90 -5.07
C HIS A 30 -2.02 4.33 -5.36
N ALA A 31 -2.72 4.90 -6.34
CA ALA A 31 -3.93 4.29 -6.86
C ALA A 31 -3.53 3.26 -7.90
N THR A 32 -3.85 2.00 -7.62
CA THR A 32 -3.61 0.87 -8.51
C THR A 32 -4.95 0.38 -9.08
N ALA A 33 -4.91 -0.42 -10.15
CA ALA A 33 -6.13 -1.00 -10.73
C ALA A 33 -6.88 -1.97 -9.79
N VAL A 34 -6.19 -2.47 -8.75
CA VAL A 34 -6.77 -3.36 -7.72
C VAL A 34 -7.25 -2.60 -6.49
N GLY A 35 -6.76 -1.38 -6.24
CA GLY A 35 -7.10 -0.61 -5.04
C GLY A 35 -6.01 0.40 -4.67
N ILE A 36 -5.94 0.78 -3.41
CA ILE A 36 -4.96 1.74 -2.88
C ILE A 36 -3.74 0.99 -2.33
N ALA A 37 -2.55 1.30 -2.85
CA ALA A 37 -1.29 0.79 -2.35
C ALA A 37 -0.56 1.86 -1.54
N ALA A 38 -0.31 1.59 -0.26
CA ALA A 38 0.49 2.42 0.63
C ALA A 38 1.90 1.83 0.76
N LEU A 39 2.86 2.41 0.05
CA LEU A 39 4.27 2.05 0.14
C LEU A 39 4.89 2.71 1.37
N TRP A 40 5.53 1.89 2.20
CA TRP A 40 6.33 2.37 3.32
C TRP A 40 7.57 3.11 2.82
N ARG A 41 7.69 4.40 3.18
CA ARG A 41 8.79 5.28 2.72
C ARG A 41 10.00 5.29 3.65
N GLU A 42 9.85 4.78 4.87
CA GLU A 42 10.93 4.79 5.86
C GLU A 42 11.93 3.64 5.60
N GLU A 43 13.23 3.91 5.76
CA GLU A 43 14.30 2.93 5.51
C GLU A 43 14.21 1.67 6.40
N LYS A 44 13.48 1.77 7.52
CA LYS A 44 13.22 0.65 8.41
C LYS A 44 11.77 0.20 8.25
N PRO A 45 11.51 -0.93 7.57
CA PRO A 45 10.20 -1.53 7.64
C PRO A 45 9.92 -1.90 9.10
N PRO A 46 8.80 -1.46 9.68
CA PRO A 46 8.42 -1.82 11.02
C PRO A 46 8.23 -3.33 11.10
N ASN A 47 8.57 -3.91 12.25
CA ASN A 47 8.50 -5.36 12.47
C ASN A 47 7.05 -5.89 12.42
N THR A 48 6.09 -4.97 12.52
CA THR A 48 4.64 -5.21 12.40
C THR A 48 4.07 -4.24 11.37
N PRO A 49 3.22 -4.70 10.44
CA PRO A 49 2.58 -3.82 9.47
C PRO A 49 1.69 -2.79 10.20
N PRO A 50 1.96 -1.47 10.11
CA PRO A 50 1.25 -0.47 10.87
C PRO A 50 -0.01 -0.07 10.11
N PHE A 51 -0.95 -1.02 10.03
CA PHE A 51 -2.26 -0.80 9.42
C PHE A 51 -3.03 0.33 10.10
N ASP A 52 -2.83 0.53 11.40
CA ASP A 52 -3.50 1.59 12.15
C ASP A 52 -3.02 2.98 11.68
N GLU A 53 -1.71 3.16 11.52
CA GLU A 53 -1.13 4.38 10.95
C GLU A 53 -1.56 4.57 9.50
N ALA A 54 -1.51 3.52 8.67
CA ALA A 54 -1.98 3.61 7.29
C ALA A 54 -3.46 3.99 7.19
N VAL A 55 -4.34 3.43 8.03
CA VAL A 55 -5.76 3.83 8.03
C VAL A 55 -5.95 5.27 8.50
N SER A 56 -5.17 5.72 9.50
CA SER A 56 -5.20 7.11 9.99
C SER A 56 -4.69 8.09 8.93
N GLU A 57 -3.49 7.85 8.39
CA GLU A 57 -2.86 8.69 7.36
C GLU A 57 -3.65 8.64 6.04
N GLY A 58 -4.20 7.48 5.69
CA GLY A 58 -5.11 7.30 4.56
C GLY A 58 -6.31 8.23 4.68
N LEU A 59 -6.93 8.28 5.86
CA LEU A 59 -8.05 9.19 6.12
C LEU A 59 -7.63 10.67 5.99
N GLU A 60 -6.40 11.01 6.39
CA GLU A 60 -5.84 12.37 6.26
C GLU A 60 -5.66 12.80 4.80
N VAL A 61 -5.31 11.87 3.90
CA VAL A 61 -5.27 12.12 2.44
C VAL A 61 -6.62 11.94 1.75
N GLY A 62 -7.68 11.60 2.49
CA GLY A 62 -9.04 11.44 1.97
C GLY A 62 -9.34 10.05 1.40
N LEU A 63 -8.58 9.03 1.79
CA LEU A 63 -8.78 7.61 1.48
C LEU A 63 -9.45 6.92 2.68
N ASP A 64 -10.71 6.50 2.54
CA ASP A 64 -11.47 5.84 3.62
C ASP A 64 -11.21 4.33 3.66
N LEU A 65 -10.04 3.94 4.18
CA LEU A 65 -9.57 2.55 4.21
C LEU A 65 -10.19 1.71 5.34
N SER A 66 -11.04 2.30 6.17
CA SER A 66 -11.64 1.65 7.36
C SER A 66 -12.49 0.42 7.01
N ARG A 67 -13.04 0.37 5.78
CA ARG A 67 -13.93 -0.70 5.32
C ARG A 67 -13.29 -1.64 4.29
N GLU A 68 -12.05 -1.38 3.89
CA GLU A 68 -11.36 -2.12 2.85
C GLU A 68 -10.63 -3.35 3.43
N GLU A 69 -10.46 -4.37 2.58
CA GLU A 69 -9.58 -5.49 2.87
C GLU A 69 -8.13 -5.00 2.83
N ARG A 70 -7.38 -5.31 3.89
CA ARG A 70 -6.01 -4.84 4.09
C ARG A 70 -5.07 -6.02 3.92
N GLU A 71 -4.24 -5.97 2.92
CA GLU A 71 -3.19 -6.95 2.67
C GLU A 71 -1.83 -6.27 2.74
N PHE A 72 -0.81 -6.99 3.20
CA PHE A 72 0.56 -6.51 3.16
C PHE A 72 1.37 -7.34 2.18
N HIS A 73 2.14 -6.66 1.35
CA HIS A 73 2.97 -7.22 0.32
C HIS A 73 4.39 -6.72 0.53
N GLN A 74 5.33 -7.65 0.67
CA GLN A 74 6.75 -7.32 0.73
C GLN A 74 7.33 -7.42 -0.67
N VAL A 75 7.58 -6.26 -1.28
CA VAL A 75 8.19 -6.13 -2.62
C VAL A 75 9.65 -5.69 -2.48
N LYS A 76 10.35 -5.52 -3.61
CA LYS A 76 11.76 -5.07 -3.58
C LYS A 76 11.93 -3.64 -3.08
N GLU A 77 10.95 -2.78 -3.34
CA GLU A 77 10.95 -1.38 -2.91
C GLU A 77 10.67 -1.22 -1.40
N GLY A 78 10.01 -2.19 -0.77
CA GLY A 78 9.72 -2.15 0.66
C GLY A 78 8.46 -2.92 1.05
N LEU A 79 7.91 -2.53 2.20
CA LEU A 79 6.60 -3.00 2.67
C LEU A 79 5.52 -2.16 1.99
N VAL A 80 4.56 -2.82 1.35
CA VAL A 80 3.40 -2.17 0.75
C VAL A 80 2.14 -2.71 1.39
N LEU A 81 1.25 -1.82 1.81
CA LEU A 81 -0.07 -2.17 2.30
C LEU A 81 -1.07 -1.91 1.19
N LEU A 82 -1.69 -2.97 0.68
CA LEU A 82 -2.75 -2.89 -0.31
C LEU A 82 -4.10 -2.88 0.39
N PHE A 83 -4.94 -1.93 -0.01
CA PHE A 83 -6.32 -1.80 0.41
C PHE A 83 -7.22 -1.95 -0.82
N HIS A 84 -8.12 -2.93 -0.80
CA HIS A 84 -9.07 -3.17 -1.89
C HIS A 84 -10.44 -3.62 -1.37
N SER A 85 -11.45 -3.60 -2.24
CA SER A 85 -12.86 -3.96 -1.94
C SER A 85 -13.42 -4.95 -2.96
#